data_AF-A0A5N8UEM6-F1
#
_entry.id   AF-A0A5N8UEM6-F1
#
_cell.length_a   1.000
_cell.length_b   1.000
_cell.length_c   1.000
_cell.angle_alpha   90.00
_cell.angle_beta   90.00
_cell.angle_gamma   90.00
#
_symmetry.space_group_name_H-M   'P 1'
#
loop_
_entity.id
_entity.type
_entity.pdbx_description
1 polymer ?
#
loop_
_entity_poly.entity_id
_entity_poly.type
_entity_poly.pdbx_seq_one_letter_code
_entity_poly.pdbx_strand_id
1 'polypeptide(L)'
;MTLALFIVSIITFPVSFFIIYGTFKHLSSLRDIIVGLSRGDADLTRRLDVYSQDDLGKIAGGINSFIENLQKIMLDVSQSNQGIQLEINELTE
;
A
#
# COMPACT_ATOMS: atom_id res chain seq x y z
N MET A 1 -25.14 -41.28 -0.43
CA MET A 1 -23.70 -40.90 -0.37
C MET A 1 -23.31 -39.96 -1.51
N THR A 2 -23.52 -40.33 -2.77
CA THR A 2 -23.19 -39.49 -3.95
C THR A 2 -23.94 -38.14 -4.00
N LEU A 3 -25.25 -38.12 -3.70
CA LEU A 3 -26.04 -36.88 -3.66
C LEU A 3 -25.55 -35.89 -2.59
N ALA A 4 -25.18 -36.39 -1.41
CA ALA A 4 -24.65 -35.57 -0.33
C ALA A 4 -23.30 -34.93 -0.72
N LEU A 5 -22.42 -35.68 -1.40
CA LEU A 5 -21.17 -35.14 -1.93
C LEU A 5 -21.40 -34.04 -2.98
N PHE A 6 -22.43 -34.21 -3.81
CA PHE A 6 -22.77 -33.22 -4.85
C PHE A 6 -23.25 -31.89 -4.24
N ILE A 7 -24.09 -31.96 -3.20
CA ILE A 7 -24.60 -30.78 -2.48
C ILE A 7 -23.45 -30.05 -1.78
N VAL A 8 -22.55 -30.78 -1.10
CA VAL A 8 -21.38 -30.18 -0.45
C VAL A 8 -20.49 -29.48 -1.48
N SER A 9 -20.22 -30.11 -2.63
CA SER A 9 -19.42 -29.53 -3.70
C SER A 9 -20.03 -28.21 -4.22
N ILE A 10 -21.34 -28.19 -4.46
CA ILE A 10 -22.08 -27.01 -4.92
C ILE A 10 -21.99 -25.83 -3.95
N ILE A 11 -21.80 -26.08 -2.65
CA ILE A 11 -21.67 -25.02 -1.64
C ILE A 11 -20.21 -24.59 -1.50
N THR A 12 -19.28 -25.54 -1.42
CA THR A 12 -17.86 -25.23 -1.19
C THR A 12 -17.24 -24.46 -2.34
N PHE A 13 -17.53 -24.82 -3.60
CA PHE A 13 -16.96 -24.14 -4.77
C PHE A 13 -17.25 -22.63 -4.82
N PRO A 14 -18.52 -22.16 -4.75
CA PRO A 14 -18.82 -20.73 -4.79
C PRO A 14 -18.31 -19.99 -3.55
N VAL A 15 -18.34 -20.61 -2.36
CA VAL A 15 -17.78 -20.00 -1.15
C VAL A 15 -16.27 -19.79 -1.29
N SER A 16 -15.53 -20.81 -1.72
CA SER A 16 -14.09 -20.68 -1.97
C SER A 16 -13.80 -19.65 -3.06
N PHE A 17 -14.57 -19.63 -4.15
CA PHE A 17 -14.42 -18.65 -5.22
C PHE A 17 -14.59 -17.22 -4.71
N PHE A 18 -15.61 -16.97 -3.88
CA PHE A 18 -15.89 -15.65 -3.33
C PHE A 18 -14.76 -15.17 -2.39
N ILE A 19 -14.26 -16.05 -1.52
CA ILE A 19 -13.14 -15.73 -0.62
C ILE A 19 -11.89 -15.40 -1.44
N ILE A 20 -11.53 -16.25 -2.40
CA ILE A 20 -10.36 -16.09 -3.25
C ILE A 20 -10.43 -14.76 -4.03
N TYR A 21 -11.58 -14.46 -4.63
CA TYR A 21 -11.78 -13.23 -5.40
C TYR A 21 -11.61 -11.98 -4.52
N GLY A 22 -12.14 -12.01 -3.29
CA GLY A 22 -11.97 -10.94 -2.32
C GLY A 22 -10.49 -10.70 -1.98
N THR A 23 -9.72 -11.74 -1.70
CA THR A 23 -8.29 -11.65 -1.39
C THR A 23 -7.47 -11.10 -2.56
N PHE A 24 -7.72 -11.55 -3.80
CA PHE A 24 -6.97 -11.10 -4.98
C PHE A 24 -7.13 -9.60 -5.27
N LYS A 25 -8.31 -9.01 -4.98
CA LYS A 25 -8.53 -7.57 -5.15
C LYS A 25 -7.59 -6.74 -4.27
N HIS A 26 -7.37 -7.15 -3.03
CA HIS A 26 -6.49 -6.44 -2.09
C HIS A 26 -5.02 -6.53 -2.51
N LEU A 27 -4.63 -7.68 -3.07
CA LEU A 27 -3.26 -7.90 -3.56
C LEU A 27 -2.90 -6.99 -4.74
N SER A 28 -3.85 -6.68 -5.63
CA SER A 28 -3.59 -5.76 -6.76
C SER A 28 -3.26 -4.35 -6.28
N SER A 29 -3.99 -3.83 -5.29
CA SER A 29 -3.76 -2.48 -4.76
C SER A 29 -2.38 -2.35 -4.11
N LEU A 30 -1.99 -3.37 -3.33
CA LEU A 30 -0.64 -3.51 -2.76
C LEU A 30 0.44 -3.48 -3.85
N ARG A 31 0.26 -4.29 -4.91
CA ARG A 31 1.19 -4.35 -6.04
C ARG A 31 1.35 -2.99 -6.72
N ASP A 32 0.24 -2.30 -6.98
CA ASP A 32 0.27 -1.04 -7.74
C ASP A 32 1.03 0.06 -6.98
N ILE A 33 0.86 0.16 -5.66
CA ILE A 33 1.60 1.12 -4.83
C ILE A 33 3.09 0.78 -4.79
N ILE A 34 3.45 -0.50 -4.61
CA ILE A 34 4.86 -0.92 -4.60
C ILE A 34 5.52 -0.62 -5.94
N VAL A 35 4.85 -0.92 -7.05
CA VAL A 35 5.36 -0.62 -8.39
C VAL A 35 5.54 0.89 -8.57
N GLY A 36 4.57 1.71 -8.17
CA GLY A 36 4.71 3.17 -8.23
C GLY A 36 5.87 3.69 -7.38
N LEU A 37 6.05 3.14 -6.16
CA LEU A 37 7.15 3.52 -5.29
C LEU A 37 8.50 3.20 -5.93
N SER A 38 8.63 2.01 -6.55
CA SER A 38 9.86 1.60 -7.23
C SER A 38 10.20 2.43 -8.47
N ARG A 39 9.18 3.03 -9.10
CA ARG A 39 9.34 3.89 -10.28
C ARG A 39 9.57 5.36 -9.91
N GLY A 40 9.25 5.74 -8.68
CA GLY A 40 9.35 7.12 -8.19
C GLY A 40 8.17 8.01 -8.60
N ASP A 41 7.12 7.44 -9.20
CA ASP A 41 5.88 8.13 -9.60
C ASP A 41 4.72 7.88 -8.62
N ALA A 42 4.97 7.22 -7.50
CA ALA A 42 3.97 7.01 -6.46
C ALA A 42 3.55 8.32 -5.80
N ASP A 43 2.23 8.52 -5.74
CA ASP A 43 1.62 9.50 -4.86
C ASP A 43 1.78 9.05 -3.40
N LEU A 44 2.74 9.67 -2.71
CA LEU A 44 3.03 9.39 -1.31
C LEU A 44 1.90 9.83 -0.37
N THR A 45 0.88 10.55 -0.82
CA THR A 45 -0.28 10.92 0.02
C THR A 45 -1.31 9.79 0.11
N ARG A 46 -1.29 8.86 -0.85
CA ARG A 46 -2.19 7.71 -0.85
C ARG A 46 -1.81 6.71 0.25
N ARG A 47 -2.81 6.05 0.82
CA ARG A 47 -2.64 4.97 1.82
C ARG A 47 -3.37 3.72 1.36
N LEU A 48 -2.85 2.56 1.77
CA LEU A 48 -3.55 1.29 1.66
C LEU A 48 -4.55 1.17 2.81
N ASP A 49 -5.78 0.81 2.47
CA ASP A 49 -6.79 0.47 3.46
C ASP A 49 -6.45 -0.86 4.15
N VAL A 50 -6.43 -0.83 5.49
CA VAL A 50 -6.14 -2.01 6.31
C VAL A 50 -7.47 -2.68 6.69
N TYR A 51 -8.02 -3.48 5.77
CA TYR A 51 -9.32 -4.13 5.94
C TYR A 51 -9.29 -5.47 6.70
N SER A 52 -8.11 -6.07 6.87
CA SER A 52 -7.96 -7.39 7.48
C SER A 52 -6.93 -7.39 8.60
N GLN A 53 -7.09 -8.30 9.56
CA GLN A 53 -6.08 -8.56 10.60
C GLN A 53 -5.12 -9.71 10.21
N ASP A 54 -5.28 -10.23 9.00
CA ASP A 54 -4.37 -11.22 8.41
C ASP A 54 -3.04 -10.59 7.94
N ASP A 55 -2.20 -11.42 7.34
CA ASP A 55 -0.87 -10.99 6.89
C ASP A 55 -0.93 -9.92 5.79
N LEU A 56 -1.99 -9.86 4.96
CA LEU A 56 -2.15 -8.80 3.97
C LEU A 56 -2.44 -7.45 4.65
N GLY A 57 -3.25 -7.45 5.70
CA GLY A 57 -3.49 -6.27 6.52
C GLY A 57 -2.21 -5.76 7.19
N LYS A 58 -1.39 -6.65 7.74
CA LYS A 58 -0.08 -6.29 8.33
C LYS A 58 0.87 -5.70 7.29
N ILE A 59 0.92 -6.28 6.09
CA ILE A 59 1.74 -5.74 4.99
C ILE A 59 1.26 -4.35 4.58
N ALA A 60 -0.06 -4.14 4.43
CA ALA A 60 -0.64 -2.83 4.14
C ALA A 60 -0.26 -1.78 5.19
N GLY A 61 -0.31 -2.16 6.48
CA GLY A 61 0.17 -1.32 7.57
C GLY A 61 1.66 -0.98 7.46
N GLY A 62 2.51 -1.96 7.20
CA GLY A 62 3.96 -1.76 7.02
C GLY A 62 4.30 -0.84 5.83
N ILE A 63 3.59 -0.98 4.71
CA ILE A 63 3.73 -0.09 3.55
C ILE A 63 3.33 1.35 3.91
N ASN A 64 2.23 1.55 4.63
CA ASN A 64 1.80 2.88 5.07
C ASN A 64 2.88 3.55 5.94
N SER A 65 3.47 2.82 6.89
CA SER A 65 4.57 3.34 7.73
C SER A 65 5.82 3.66 6.91
N PHE A 66 6.14 2.83 5.91
CA PHE A 66 7.25 3.10 5.00
C PHE A 66 7.03 4.38 4.19
N ILE A 67 5.82 4.58 3.64
CA ILE A 67 5.45 5.80 2.92
C ILE A 67 5.57 7.03 3.83
N GLU A 68 5.09 6.94 5.09
CA GLU A 68 5.23 8.03 6.06
C GLU A 68 6.69 8.41 6.29
N ASN A 69 7.58 7.43 6.41
CA ASN A 69 9.00 7.70 6.58
C ASN A 69 9.62 8.36 5.34
N LEU A 70 9.23 7.92 4.13
CA LEU A 70 9.66 8.58 2.89
C LEU A 70 9.19 10.03 2.82
N GLN A 71 7.95 10.32 3.22
CA GLN A 71 7.45 11.69 3.27
C GLN A 71 8.27 12.57 4.21
N LYS A 72 8.64 12.07 5.39
CA LYS A 72 9.50 12.80 6.34
C LYS A 72 10.85 13.13 5.72
N ILE A 73 11.52 12.14 5.13
CA ILE A 73 12.81 12.34 4.45
C ILE A 73 12.68 13.41 3.34
N MET A 74 11.61 13.37 2.53
CA MET A 74 11.40 14.37 1.47
C MET A 74 11.15 15.78 2.02
N LEU A 75 10.41 15.91 3.13
CA LEU A 75 10.20 17.18 3.81
C LEU A 75 11.52 17.75 4.36
N ASP A 76 12.35 16.91 4.98
CA ASP A 76 13.65 17.31 5.53
C ASP A 76 14.59 17.80 4.42
N VAL A 77 14.61 17.11 3.27
CA VAL A 77 15.37 17.54 2.08
C VAL A 77 14.86 18.89 1.56
N SER A 78 13.53 19.08 1.48
CA SER A 78 12.93 20.35 1.07
C SER A 78 13.27 21.50 2.00
N GLN A 79 13.23 21.27 3.32
CA GLN A 79 13.58 22.28 4.33
C GLN A 79 15.07 22.62 4.28
N SER A 80 15.93 21.62 4.09
CA SER A 80 17.38 21.84 3.95
C SER A 80 17.69 22.72 2.73
N ASN A 81 17.01 22.48 1.60
CA ASN A 81 17.15 23.34 0.41
C ASN A 81 16.65 24.78 0.65
N GLN A 82 15.57 24.96 1.42
CA GLN A 82 15.09 26.30 1.78
C GLN A 82 16.09 27.04 2.68
N GLY A 83 16.69 26.35 3.65
CA GLY A 83 17.75 26.92 4.50
C GLY A 83 18.94 27.43 3.70
N ILE A 84 19.41 26.63 2.72
CA ILE A 84 20.51 27.01 1.82
C ILE A 84 20.16 28.26 1.00
N GLN A 85 18.91 28.36 0.50
CA GLN A 85 18.48 29.53 -0.28
C GLN A 85 18.41 30.82 0.54
N LEU A 86 18.04 30.72 1.82
CA LEU A 86 18.04 31.88 2.74
C LEU A 86 19.47 32.37 3.00
N GLU A 87 20.40 31.45 3.26
CA GLU A 87 21.82 31.77 3.51
C GLU A 87 22.50 32.40 2.27
N ILE A 88 22.21 31.91 1.06
CA ILE A 88 22.73 32.50 -0.19
C ILE A 88 22.22 33.93 -0.40
N ASN A 89 20.95 34.21 -0.09
CA ASN A 89 20.39 35.55 -0.23
C ASN A 89 21.01 36.55 0.76
N GLU A 90 21.31 36.14 2.00
CA GLU A 90 21.99 37.00 2.98
C GLU A 90 23.45 37.31 2.60
N LEU A 91 24.13 36.44 1.84
CA LEU A 91 25.50 36.69 1.38
C LEU A 91 25.58 37.56 0.11
N THR A 92 24.45 37.76 -0.58
CA THR A 92 24.38 38.48 -1.87
C THR A 92 23.82 39.91 -1.71
N GLU A 93 23.19 40.25 -0.58
CA GLU A 93 22.93 41.63 -0.15
C GLU A 93 24.10 42.21 0.66
#